data_AF-K8F279-F1
#
_entry.id   AF-K8F279-F1
#
_cell.length_a   1.000
_cell.length_b   1.000
_cell.length_c   1.000
_cell.angle_alpha   90.00
_cell.angle_beta   90.00
_cell.angle_gamma   90.00
#
_symmetry.space_group_name_H-M   'P 1'
#
loop_
_entity.id
_entity.type
_entity.pdbx_description
1 polymer ?
#
loop_
_entity_poly.entity_id
_entity_poly.type
_entity_poly.pdbx_seq_one_letter_code
_entity_poly.pdbx_strand_id
1 'polypeptide(L)'
;MSTLRAFLKRTGTQGGSVVEVEGSFDGWQTRTQLHRSGNREFSVIKSFPPGVYQYKFIVDGEWMYAPDQPAMYDEMGNVNNVLEVQEYVPEILDNLDHFAVPSSPKESYDDYLFYGEDFSKEPPAMPPQLKLTLLNMPPIPYAPNLLPRPQHVVLNHAYVDQSKANQGLSVIGTTHRYRAKYVTIVLMKSSNSQDC
;
A
#
# COMPACT_ATOMS: atom_id res chain seq x y z
N MET A 1 -9.40 2.47 22.52
CA MET A 1 -8.48 2.35 21.36
C MET A 1 -7.43 3.45 21.50
N SER A 2 -6.15 3.09 21.40
CA SER A 2 -5.07 4.08 21.47
C SER A 2 -5.07 4.91 20.19
N THR A 3 -4.94 6.24 20.31
CA THR A 3 -4.79 7.15 19.17
C THR A 3 -3.39 7.73 19.16
N LEU A 4 -2.79 7.84 17.99
CA LEU A 4 -1.45 8.38 17.78
C LEU A 4 -1.52 9.79 17.22
N ARG A 5 -0.64 10.66 17.71
CA ARG A 5 -0.54 12.03 17.23
C ARG A 5 0.25 12.06 15.93
N ALA A 6 -0.37 12.50 14.85
CA ALA A 6 0.31 12.78 13.59
C ALA A 6 0.39 14.29 13.34
N PHE A 7 1.50 14.69 12.71
CA PHE A 7 1.78 16.07 12.34
C PHE A 7 1.45 16.29 10.86
N LEU A 8 0.38 17.01 10.58
CA LEU A 8 0.03 17.41 9.22
C LEU A 8 0.67 18.76 8.96
N LYS A 9 1.57 18.82 7.97
CA LYS A 9 2.29 20.03 7.61
C LYS A 9 2.11 20.38 6.14
N ARG A 10 2.13 21.68 5.86
CA ARG A 10 2.17 22.23 4.52
C ARG A 10 3.21 23.33 4.43
N THR A 11 4.06 23.25 3.41
CA THR A 11 4.97 24.34 3.04
C THR A 11 4.29 25.22 1.99
N GLY A 12 4.30 26.54 2.22
CA GLY A 12 3.59 27.51 1.39
C GLY A 12 4.44 28.04 0.25
N THR A 13 3.89 28.05 -0.96
CA THR A 13 4.44 28.75 -2.13
C THR A 13 3.59 29.99 -2.41
N GLN A 14 3.89 31.09 -1.70
CA GLN A 14 3.26 32.42 -1.80
C GLN A 14 1.78 32.50 -1.32
N GLY A 15 1.43 33.62 -0.69
CA GLY A 15 0.04 34.09 -0.55
C GLY A 15 -0.84 33.51 0.56
N GLY A 16 -0.64 32.26 1.00
CA GLY A 16 -1.54 31.59 1.94
C GLY A 16 -1.76 32.32 3.27
N SER A 17 -2.95 32.88 3.49
CA SER A 17 -3.32 33.55 4.75
C SER A 17 -4.00 32.58 5.73
N VAL A 18 -4.86 31.72 5.19
CA VAL A 18 -5.61 30.71 5.93
C VAL A 18 -5.40 29.35 5.25
N VAL A 19 -4.88 28.40 6.02
CA VAL A 19 -4.66 27.02 5.59
C VAL A 19 -5.49 26.11 6.48
N GLU A 20 -6.32 25.29 5.89
CA GLU A 20 -7.16 24.30 6.56
C GLU A 20 -6.89 22.91 5.99
N VAL A 21 -7.33 21.88 6.72
CA VAL A 21 -7.27 20.49 6.28
C VAL A 21 -8.58 19.78 6.56
N GLU A 22 -9.01 18.98 5.59
CA GLU A 22 -10.11 18.01 5.71
C GLU A 22 -9.59 16.63 5.29
N GLY A 23 -10.24 15.56 5.76
CA GLY A 23 -9.88 14.22 5.35
C GLY A 23 -10.85 13.14 5.78
N SER A 24 -10.60 11.94 5.29
CA SER A 24 -11.37 10.71 5.54
C SER A 24 -11.49 10.31 7.02
N PHE A 25 -10.67 10.89 7.91
CA PHE A 25 -10.68 10.57 9.35
C PHE A 25 -12.00 10.91 10.05
N ASP A 26 -12.82 11.79 9.48
CA ASP A 26 -14.19 12.08 9.93
C ASP A 26 -15.21 12.08 8.78
N GLY A 27 -14.86 11.40 7.68
CA GLY A 27 -15.70 11.37 6.49
C GLY A 27 -15.77 12.70 5.74
N TRP A 28 -14.72 13.53 5.80
CA TRP A 28 -14.65 14.83 5.12
C TRP A 28 -15.72 15.82 5.61
N GLN A 29 -15.93 15.88 6.92
CA GLN A 29 -16.97 16.72 7.52
C GLN A 29 -16.42 17.97 8.21
N THR A 30 -15.25 17.88 8.85
CA THR A 30 -14.73 18.96 9.69
C THR A 30 -13.47 19.58 9.12
N ARG A 31 -13.52 20.90 8.92
CA ARG A 31 -12.34 21.72 8.64
C ARG A 31 -11.52 21.94 9.89
N THR A 32 -10.23 21.69 9.79
CA THR A 32 -9.29 22.03 10.85
C THR A 32 -8.29 23.04 10.33
N GLN A 33 -8.28 24.24 10.92
CA GLN A 33 -7.31 25.27 10.58
C GLN A 33 -5.91 24.89 11.08
N LEU A 34 -4.90 25.11 10.25
CA LEU A 34 -3.49 24.90 10.58
C LEU A 34 -2.90 26.14 11.24
N HIS A 35 -2.02 25.92 12.23
CA HIS A 35 -1.23 26.97 12.85
C HIS A 35 0.00 27.29 12.02
N ARG A 36 0.25 28.59 11.83
CA ARG A 36 1.45 29.08 11.16
C ARG A 36 2.66 28.95 12.11
N SER A 37 3.62 28.09 11.74
CA SER A 37 4.82 27.78 12.54
C SER A 37 6.11 28.44 12.00
N GLY A 38 5.98 29.44 11.12
CA GLY A 38 7.10 30.18 10.55
C GLY A 38 6.70 31.03 9.35
N ASN A 39 7.68 31.53 8.58
CA ASN A 39 7.40 32.41 7.44
C ASN A 39 6.56 31.73 6.35
N ARG A 40 6.71 30.40 6.15
CA ARG A 40 6.05 29.63 5.08
C ARG A 40 5.58 28.23 5.50
N GLU A 41 5.42 27.97 6.79
CA GLU A 41 5.04 26.64 7.28
C GLU A 41 3.75 26.71 8.08
N PHE A 42 2.83 25.81 7.75
CA PHE A 42 1.57 25.62 8.42
C PHE A 42 1.49 24.20 8.93
N SER A 43 0.99 24.01 10.15
CA SER A 43 0.90 22.69 10.75
C SER A 43 -0.24 22.53 11.74
N VAL A 44 -0.70 21.29 11.91
CA VAL A 44 -1.63 20.90 12.97
C VAL A 44 -1.27 19.51 13.47
N ILE A 45 -1.46 19.30 14.77
CA ILE A 45 -1.34 17.98 15.39
C ILE A 45 -2.74 17.44 15.62
N LYS A 46 -3.03 16.27 15.05
CA LYS A 46 -4.29 15.54 15.28
C LYS A 46 -3.98 14.13 15.76
N SER A 47 -4.89 13.59 16.57
CA SER A 47 -4.81 12.20 17.04
C SER A 47 -5.66 11.32 16.13
N PHE A 48 -5.09 10.20 15.70
CA PHE A 48 -5.72 9.26 14.78
C PHE A 48 -5.62 7.84 15.33
N PRO A 49 -6.66 6.99 15.20
CA PRO A 49 -6.47 5.56 15.29
C PRO A 49 -5.45 5.05 14.26
N PRO A 50 -4.87 3.85 14.45
CA PRO A 50 -4.08 3.22 13.40
C PRO A 50 -4.91 3.00 12.14
N GLY A 51 -4.34 3.34 10.97
CA GLY A 51 -5.05 3.27 9.71
C GLY A 51 -4.41 4.08 8.59
N VAL A 52 -5.03 4.03 7.42
CA VAL A 52 -4.65 4.84 6.25
C VAL A 52 -5.75 5.88 6.02
N TYR A 53 -5.35 7.14 5.99
CA TYR A 53 -6.25 8.28 5.85
C TYR A 53 -5.87 9.09 4.61
N GLN A 54 -6.86 9.39 3.78
CA GLN A 54 -6.76 10.42 2.76
C GLN A 54 -7.13 11.77 3.33
N TYR A 55 -6.44 12.83 2.92
CA TYR A 55 -6.71 14.20 3.33
C TYR A 55 -6.30 15.20 2.24
N LYS A 56 -6.80 16.43 2.35
CA LYS A 56 -6.50 17.51 1.40
C LYS A 56 -6.47 18.86 2.11
N PHE A 57 -5.62 19.76 1.65
CA PHE A 57 -5.54 21.10 2.20
C PHE A 57 -6.51 22.03 1.47
N ILE A 58 -7.00 23.02 2.19
CA ILE A 58 -7.74 24.15 1.64
C ILE A 58 -6.91 25.39 1.93
N VAL A 59 -6.42 26.07 0.90
CA VAL A 59 -5.61 27.29 1.05
C VAL A 59 -6.37 28.44 0.44
N ASP A 60 -6.73 29.42 1.27
CA ASP A 60 -7.55 30.57 0.87
C ASP A 60 -8.83 30.17 0.10
N GLY A 61 -9.43 29.03 0.49
CA GLY A 61 -10.66 28.49 -0.13
C GLY A 61 -10.45 27.47 -1.24
N GLU A 62 -9.22 27.32 -1.74
CA GLU A 62 -8.91 26.42 -2.85
C GLU A 62 -8.40 25.05 -2.38
N TRP A 63 -8.99 23.98 -2.91
CA TRP A 63 -8.61 22.61 -2.60
C TRP A 63 -7.30 22.24 -3.29
N MET A 64 -6.29 21.92 -2.50
CA MET A 64 -4.97 21.56 -3.01
C MET A 64 -4.33 20.44 -2.19
N TYR A 65 -3.65 19.53 -2.89
CA TYR A 65 -2.77 18.58 -2.25
C TYR A 65 -1.38 19.20 -2.07
N ALA A 66 -0.55 18.60 -1.22
CA ALA A 66 0.85 18.93 -1.04
C ALA A 66 1.70 18.00 -1.92
N PRO A 67 2.37 18.50 -2.97
CA PRO A 67 3.12 17.66 -3.91
C PRO A 67 4.40 17.08 -3.31
N ASP A 68 4.88 17.64 -2.20
CA ASP A 68 6.00 17.15 -1.40
C ASP A 68 5.60 16.03 -0.42
N GLN A 69 4.32 15.69 -0.33
CA GLN A 69 3.79 14.67 0.58
C GLN A 69 3.24 13.46 -0.19
N PRO A 70 3.17 12.25 0.41
CA PRO A 70 2.55 11.10 -0.22
C PRO A 70 1.12 11.41 -0.67
N ALA A 71 0.74 10.91 -1.85
CA ALA A 71 -0.57 11.14 -2.44
C ALA A 71 -1.06 9.93 -3.24
N MET A 72 -2.36 9.82 -3.43
CA MET A 72 -3.00 8.80 -4.26
C MET A 72 -4.24 9.36 -4.96
N TYR A 73 -4.69 8.64 -6.00
CA TYR A 73 -5.98 8.91 -6.63
C TYR A 73 -7.11 8.25 -5.83
N ASP A 74 -8.23 8.96 -5.68
CA ASP A 74 -9.49 8.39 -5.21
C ASP A 74 -10.30 7.76 -6.37
N GLU A 75 -11.41 7.11 -6.04
CA GLU A 75 -12.31 6.44 -7.00
C GLU A 75 -12.93 7.41 -8.02
N MET A 76 -12.92 8.71 -7.72
CA MET A 76 -13.47 9.79 -8.55
C MET A 76 -12.38 10.50 -9.37
N GLY A 77 -11.13 10.05 -9.28
CA GLY A 77 -9.98 10.60 -10.03
C GLY A 77 -9.34 11.83 -9.39
N ASN A 78 -9.73 12.24 -8.18
CA ASN A 78 -9.08 13.34 -7.47
C ASN A 78 -7.77 12.87 -6.83
N VAL A 79 -6.81 13.78 -6.74
CA VAL A 79 -5.55 13.54 -6.02
C VAL A 79 -5.69 14.07 -4.58
N ASN A 80 -5.47 13.17 -3.62
CA ASN A 80 -5.49 13.45 -2.18
C ASN A 80 -4.16 13.03 -1.55
N ASN A 81 -3.73 13.72 -0.49
CA ASN A 81 -2.58 13.28 0.29
C ASN A 81 -2.94 12.06 1.16
N VAL A 82 -1.94 11.25 1.51
CA VAL A 82 -2.09 10.01 2.25
C VAL A 82 -1.28 10.07 3.55
N LEU A 83 -1.96 9.84 4.67
CA LEU A 83 -1.37 9.68 5.99
C LEU A 83 -1.55 8.22 6.43
N GLU A 84 -0.45 7.53 6.68
CA GLU A 84 -0.45 6.18 7.27
C GLU A 84 -0.06 6.31 8.75
N VAL A 85 -1.01 5.99 9.62
CA VAL A 85 -0.82 5.97 11.08
C VAL A 85 -0.62 4.53 11.48
N GLN A 86 0.61 4.15 11.75
CA GLN A 86 0.95 2.80 12.18
C GLN A 86 0.84 2.73 13.70
N GLU A 87 0.22 1.67 14.22
CA GLU A 87 0.24 1.41 15.65
C GLU A 87 1.69 1.36 16.12
N TYR A 88 2.03 2.13 17.15
CA TYR A 88 3.33 2.00 17.80
C TYR A 88 3.33 0.63 18.47
N VAL A 89 3.88 -0.35 17.78
CA VAL A 89 4.27 -1.62 18.38
C VAL A 89 5.56 -1.29 19.12
N PRO A 90 5.54 -1.15 20.47
CA PRO A 90 6.80 -1.00 21.18
C PRO A 90 7.68 -2.17 20.78
N GLU A 91 8.97 -1.92 20.58
CA GLU A 91 10.01 -2.95 20.36
C GLU A 91 10.20 -3.78 21.64
N ILE A 92 9.12 -4.29 22.25
CA ILE A 92 9.18 -5.40 23.20
C ILE A 92 9.43 -6.62 22.33
N LEU A 93 10.70 -6.76 21.93
CA LEU A 93 11.24 -7.88 21.17
C LEU A 93 10.98 -9.21 21.88
N ASP A 94 10.74 -9.19 23.19
CA ASP A 94 10.62 -10.37 24.03
C ASP A 94 9.26 -11.07 23.95
N ASN A 95 8.21 -10.45 23.39
CA ASN A 95 6.85 -11.03 23.30
C ASN A 95 6.34 -11.17 21.85
N LEU A 96 7.20 -11.06 20.85
CA LEU A 96 6.83 -11.15 19.44
C LEU A 96 6.63 -12.58 18.92
N ASP A 97 6.79 -13.61 19.75
CA ASP A 97 6.64 -15.02 19.32
C ASP A 97 5.28 -15.32 18.69
N HIS A 98 4.22 -14.58 19.04
CA HIS A 98 2.89 -14.76 18.45
C HIS A 98 2.74 -14.16 17.04
N PHE A 99 3.55 -13.16 16.70
CA PHE A 99 3.55 -12.48 15.39
C PHE A 99 4.77 -12.83 14.54
N ALA A 100 5.77 -13.48 15.14
CA ALA A 100 6.87 -14.07 14.41
C ALA A 100 6.28 -15.05 13.41
N VAL A 101 6.62 -14.85 12.13
CA VAL A 101 6.33 -15.86 11.11
C VAL A 101 6.94 -17.15 11.66
N PRO A 102 6.14 -18.21 11.88
CA PRO A 102 6.68 -19.44 12.41
C PRO A 102 7.82 -19.84 11.48
N SER A 103 9.01 -20.03 12.06
CA SER A 103 10.12 -20.54 11.27
C SER A 103 9.64 -21.83 10.64
N SER A 104 9.83 -21.95 9.33
CA SER A 104 9.73 -23.22 8.62
C SER A 104 10.34 -24.32 9.51
N PRO A 105 9.59 -25.37 9.87
CA PRO A 105 10.10 -26.38 10.78
C PRO A 105 11.39 -26.96 10.21
N LYS A 106 12.48 -26.93 10.98
CA LYS A 106 13.81 -27.26 10.46
C LYS A 106 13.92 -28.70 9.92
N GLU A 107 13.02 -29.59 10.36
CA GLU A 107 13.06 -31.02 10.05
C GLU A 107 11.65 -31.64 9.84
N SER A 108 10.58 -30.85 9.69
CA SER A 108 9.23 -31.39 9.44
C SER A 108 8.81 -31.37 7.98
N TYR A 109 9.71 -30.97 7.07
CA TYR A 109 9.47 -31.19 5.66
C TYR A 109 9.79 -32.66 5.39
N ASP A 110 8.73 -33.44 5.26
CA ASP A 110 8.82 -34.79 4.73
C ASP A 110 8.39 -34.79 3.26
N ASP A 111 8.85 -35.80 2.54
CA ASP A 111 8.42 -36.07 1.16
C ASP A 111 7.32 -37.15 1.16
N TYR A 112 6.56 -37.30 2.26
CA TYR A 112 5.47 -38.27 2.29
C TYR A 112 4.39 -37.87 1.29
N LEU A 113 3.84 -38.87 0.61
CA LEU A 113 2.71 -38.65 -0.29
C LEU A 113 1.48 -38.29 0.53
N PHE A 114 0.78 -37.24 0.12
CA PHE A 114 -0.52 -36.90 0.69
C PHE A 114 -1.52 -38.03 0.50
N TYR A 115 -2.31 -38.30 1.53
CA TYR A 115 -3.39 -39.28 1.51
C TYR A 115 -4.75 -38.59 1.38
N GLY A 116 -5.81 -39.36 1.07
CA GLY A 116 -7.16 -38.81 0.89
C GLY A 116 -7.68 -38.02 2.10
N GLU A 117 -7.24 -38.38 3.31
CA GLU A 117 -7.63 -37.69 4.55
C GLU A 117 -7.06 -36.26 4.64
N ASP A 118 -5.91 -35.98 4.03
CA ASP A 118 -5.30 -34.64 4.04
C ASP A 118 -6.14 -33.63 3.24
N PHE A 119 -6.92 -34.11 2.27
CA PHE A 119 -7.84 -33.31 1.45
C PHE A 119 -9.25 -33.22 2.05
N SER A 120 -9.50 -33.79 3.22
CA SER A 120 -10.84 -33.78 3.85
C SER A 120 -11.26 -32.40 4.38
N LYS A 121 -10.29 -31.51 4.61
CA LYS A 121 -10.55 -30.14 5.07
C LYS A 121 -10.85 -29.23 3.88
N GLU A 122 -11.89 -28.42 4.02
CA GLU A 122 -12.23 -27.42 2.99
C GLU A 122 -11.10 -26.38 2.86
N PRO A 123 -10.64 -26.06 1.64
CA PRO A 123 -9.61 -25.05 1.46
C PRO A 123 -10.13 -23.67 1.89
N PRO A 124 -9.27 -22.82 2.44
CA PRO A 124 -9.68 -21.47 2.81
C PRO A 124 -10.15 -20.70 1.58
N ALA A 125 -11.18 -19.87 1.76
CA ALA A 125 -11.66 -18.98 0.72
C ALA A 125 -10.56 -18.02 0.25
N MET A 126 -10.45 -17.80 -1.05
CA MET A 126 -9.48 -16.87 -1.62
C MET A 126 -9.71 -15.45 -1.10
N PRO A 127 -8.71 -14.83 -0.44
CA PRO A 127 -8.82 -13.44 0.01
C PRO A 127 -9.09 -12.51 -1.18
N PRO A 128 -10.09 -11.62 -1.10
CA PRO A 128 -10.46 -10.74 -2.22
C PRO A 128 -9.33 -9.77 -2.62
N GLN A 129 -8.43 -9.44 -1.70
CA GLN A 129 -7.30 -8.55 -1.93
C GLN A 129 -6.32 -9.10 -2.98
N LEU A 130 -6.23 -10.43 -3.14
CA LEU A 130 -5.37 -11.05 -4.16
C LEU A 130 -5.88 -10.81 -5.59
N LYS A 131 -7.07 -10.24 -5.77
CA LYS A 131 -7.56 -9.83 -7.09
C LYS A 131 -7.04 -8.45 -7.52
N LEU A 132 -6.43 -7.69 -6.60
CA LEU A 132 -5.95 -6.32 -6.83
C LEU A 132 -4.56 -6.32 -7.48
N THR A 133 -4.46 -6.84 -8.70
CA THR A 133 -3.19 -6.96 -9.41
C THR A 133 -2.68 -5.58 -9.86
N LEU A 134 -1.42 -5.25 -9.56
CA LEU A 134 -0.84 -3.95 -9.89
C LEU A 134 -0.71 -3.71 -11.40
N LEU A 135 -0.53 -4.79 -12.16
CA LEU A 135 -0.28 -4.74 -13.60
C LEU A 135 -1.57 -4.56 -14.42
N ASN A 136 -2.75 -4.77 -13.82
CA ASN A 136 -4.04 -4.51 -14.48
C ASN A 136 -4.56 -3.09 -14.21
N MET A 137 -3.82 -2.28 -13.45
CA MET A 137 -4.17 -0.88 -13.19
C MET A 137 -3.86 -0.02 -14.42
N PRO A 138 -4.66 1.04 -14.70
CA PRO A 138 -4.37 1.95 -15.79
C PRO A 138 -3.01 2.63 -15.58
N PRO A 139 -2.22 2.83 -16.65
CA PRO A 139 -0.90 3.45 -16.54
C PRO A 139 -1.02 4.92 -16.12
N ILE A 140 -0.07 5.39 -15.33
CA ILE A 140 -0.02 6.78 -14.89
C ILE A 140 0.47 7.66 -16.06
N PRO A 141 -0.31 8.68 -16.48
CA PRO A 141 0.14 9.63 -17.50
C PRO A 141 1.49 10.25 -17.09
N TYR A 142 2.43 10.33 -18.03
CA TYR A 142 3.80 10.87 -17.82
C TYR A 142 4.75 10.04 -16.94
N ALA A 143 4.34 8.87 -16.43
CA ALA A 143 5.21 7.97 -15.66
C ALA A 143 4.84 6.48 -15.88
N PRO A 144 5.06 5.92 -17.10
CA PRO A 144 4.58 4.59 -17.47
C PRO A 144 5.22 3.45 -16.68
N ASN A 145 6.41 3.68 -16.09
CA ASN A 145 7.12 2.69 -15.29
C ASN A 145 6.76 2.78 -13.79
N LEU A 146 5.91 3.73 -13.39
CA LEU A 146 5.52 3.90 -11.99
C LEU A 146 4.24 3.11 -11.74
N LEU A 147 4.29 2.22 -10.75
CA LEU A 147 3.12 1.50 -10.26
C LEU A 147 2.62 2.15 -8.96
N PRO A 148 1.31 2.10 -8.66
CA PRO A 148 0.79 2.55 -7.39
C PRO A 148 1.37 1.72 -6.24
N ARG A 149 1.37 2.30 -5.03
CA ARG A 149 1.84 1.60 -3.84
C ARG A 149 0.97 0.36 -3.59
N PRO A 150 1.55 -0.85 -3.53
CA PRO A 150 0.78 -2.07 -3.28
C PRO A 150 0.30 -2.14 -1.83
N GLN A 151 -0.81 -2.85 -1.63
CA GLN A 151 -1.18 -3.36 -0.30
C GLN A 151 -0.15 -4.41 0.14
N HIS A 152 0.17 -4.47 1.44
CA HIS A 152 1.18 -5.41 1.92
C HIS A 152 0.80 -6.88 1.67
N VAL A 153 -0.50 -7.19 1.65
CA VAL A 153 -1.05 -8.54 1.44
C VAL A 153 -0.83 -9.08 0.02
N VAL A 154 -0.60 -8.23 -0.98
CA VAL A 154 -0.37 -8.71 -2.37
C VAL A 154 1.11 -8.98 -2.66
N LEU A 155 2.01 -8.67 -1.72
CA LEU A 155 3.45 -8.88 -1.86
C LEU A 155 3.79 -10.37 -1.80
N ASN A 156 4.84 -10.77 -2.51
CA ASN A 156 5.33 -12.15 -2.60
C ASN A 156 4.34 -13.16 -3.24
N HIS A 157 3.19 -12.71 -3.73
CA HIS A 157 2.30 -13.52 -4.54
C HIS A 157 2.73 -13.51 -6.03
N ALA A 158 2.54 -14.64 -6.70
CA ALA A 158 2.80 -14.78 -8.14
C ALA A 158 1.50 -14.62 -8.93
N TYR A 159 1.52 -13.74 -9.92
CA TYR A 159 0.44 -13.53 -10.87
C TYR A 159 0.87 -14.08 -12.22
N VAL A 160 0.01 -14.86 -12.86
CA VAL A 160 0.30 -15.47 -14.16
C VAL A 160 -0.65 -14.89 -15.19
N ASP A 161 -0.09 -14.36 -16.28
CA ASP A 161 -0.86 -14.00 -17.47
C ASP A 161 -0.80 -15.16 -18.47
N GLN A 162 -1.97 -15.76 -18.72
CA GLN A 162 -2.13 -16.86 -19.65
C GLN A 162 -2.56 -16.41 -21.05
N SER A 163 -2.73 -15.10 -21.28
CA SER A 163 -3.19 -14.57 -22.58
C SER A 163 -2.25 -14.94 -23.75
N LYS A 164 -0.95 -15.09 -23.46
CA LYS A 164 0.09 -15.45 -24.43
C LYS A 164 0.48 -16.93 -24.41
N ALA A 165 -0.26 -17.77 -23.68
CA ALA A 165 0.02 -19.21 -23.61
C ALA A 165 -0.03 -19.88 -24.99
N ASN A 166 -0.96 -19.47 -25.85
CA ASN A 166 -1.07 -19.96 -27.23
C ASN A 166 0.14 -19.61 -28.12
N GLN A 167 0.93 -18.60 -27.74
CA GLN A 167 2.16 -18.20 -28.42
C GLN A 167 3.39 -18.90 -27.84
N GLY A 168 3.19 -19.88 -26.96
CA GLY A 168 4.27 -20.57 -26.27
C GLY A 168 5.00 -19.69 -25.27
N LEU A 169 4.34 -18.70 -24.67
CA LEU A 169 4.94 -17.80 -23.68
C LEU A 169 4.20 -17.88 -22.34
N SER A 170 4.95 -18.08 -21.27
CA SER A 170 4.49 -17.95 -19.89
C SER A 170 4.99 -16.63 -19.32
N VAL A 171 4.07 -15.82 -18.78
CA VAL A 171 4.37 -14.52 -18.18
C VAL A 171 3.99 -14.55 -16.72
N ILE A 172 4.97 -14.33 -15.85
CA ILE A 172 4.80 -14.38 -14.39
C ILE A 172 5.24 -13.03 -13.81
N GLY A 173 4.33 -12.38 -13.07
CA GLY A 173 4.57 -11.15 -12.33
C GLY A 173 4.62 -11.39 -10.83
N THR A 174 5.56 -10.75 -10.12
CA THR A 174 5.63 -10.80 -8.65
C THR A 174 6.11 -9.47 -8.10
N THR A 175 5.58 -9.04 -6.95
CA THR A 175 5.94 -7.77 -6.31
C THR A 175 6.62 -8.01 -4.98
N HIS A 176 7.82 -7.45 -4.82
CA HIS A 176 8.64 -7.57 -3.63
C HIS A 176 8.90 -6.21 -2.99
N ARG A 177 9.06 -6.19 -1.67
CA ARG A 177 9.48 -5.00 -0.93
C ARG A 177 10.98 -5.05 -0.69
N TYR A 178 11.70 -4.02 -1.14
CA TYR A 178 13.11 -3.79 -0.81
C TYR A 178 13.22 -2.54 0.06
N ARG A 179 13.50 -2.71 1.35
CA ARG A 179 13.45 -1.65 2.36
C ARG A 179 12.12 -0.88 2.30
N ALA A 180 12.15 0.41 1.98
CA ALA A 180 10.98 1.28 1.86
C ALA A 180 10.44 1.38 0.41
N LYS A 181 10.93 0.58 -0.53
CA LYS A 181 10.54 0.60 -1.94
C LYS A 181 9.92 -0.73 -2.36
N TYR A 182 9.11 -0.70 -3.41
CA TYR A 182 8.43 -1.86 -3.97
C TYR A 182 8.87 -2.04 -5.42
N VAL A 183 9.13 -3.28 -5.81
CA VAL A 183 9.60 -3.65 -7.14
C VAL A 183 8.72 -4.77 -7.67
N THR A 184 8.07 -4.54 -8.81
CA THR A 184 7.35 -5.58 -9.53
C THR A 184 8.25 -6.13 -10.62
N ILE A 185 8.51 -7.43 -10.58
CA ILE A 185 9.33 -8.17 -11.54
C ILE A 185 8.39 -8.92 -12.45
N VAL A 186 8.60 -8.80 -13.76
CA VAL A 186 7.89 -9.59 -14.78
C VAL A 186 8.90 -10.52 -15.45
N LEU A 187 8.74 -11.82 -15.23
CA LEU A 187 9.49 -12.87 -15.89
C LEU A 187 8.70 -13.39 -17.09
N MET A 188 9.32 -13.37 -18.26
CA MET A 188 8.78 -13.99 -19.46
C MET A 188 9.63 -15.21 -19.78
N LYS A 189 9.01 -16.38 -19.87
CA LYS A 189 9.67 -17.65 -20.19
C LYS A 189 8.98 -18.29 -21.38
N SER A 190 9.76 -18.69 -22.38
CA SER A 190 9.27 -19.52 -23.48
C SER A 190 8.90 -20.92 -22.97
N SER A 191 7.74 -21.42 -23.36
CA SER A 191 7.31 -22.80 -23.11
C SER A 191 7.71 -23.74 -24.26
N ASN A 192 8.43 -23.25 -25.28
CA ASN A 192 9.00 -24.13 -26.30
C ASN A 192 10.15 -24.92 -25.69
N SER A 193 9.88 -26.16 -25.34
CA SER A 193 10.86 -27.22 -25.19
C SER A 193 11.40 -27.59 -26.58
N GLN A 194 12.47 -26.91 -26.99
CA GLN A 194 13.48 -27.51 -27.87
C GLN A 194 14.85 -27.34 -27.20
N ASP A 195 15.26 -28.47 -26.58
CA ASP A 195 16.58 -28.97 -26.15
C ASP A 195 17.35 -28.20 -25.05
N CYS A 196 17.81 -28.83 -23.96
CA CYS A 196 18.75 -29.97 -23.81
C CYS A 196 20.14 -29.70 -24.41
#